data_AF-A0A6V7VYF1-F1
#
_entry.id   AF-A0A6V7VYF1-F1
#
_cell.length_a   1.000
_cell.length_b   1.000
_cell.length_c   1.000
_cell.angle_alpha   90.00
_cell.angle_beta   90.00
_cell.angle_gamma   90.00
#
_symmetry.space_group_name_H-M   'P 1'
#
loop_
_entity.id
_entity.type
_entity.pdbx_description
1 polymer ?
#
loop_
_entity_poly.entity_id
_entity_poly.type
_entity_poly.pdbx_seq_one_letter_code
_entity_poly.pdbx_strand_id
1 'polypeptide(L)'
;MSTHNKIDRDSANAITNALSFFETPNTNVSVTSSSVIELLTLNPINITPYHFKIHASTNYVDLAKCYVLTELRIRKEDENGRLTNLEAADNNVSCCQLIGHTIWKNCRISINGTQIFEGNSLMAYKSIFDYELTYPQTVKNSYLSAAGYYDDGDMGLNGVGFENRRLLFAPSADGTQRSAQFMAKLDVDICNQPRYLVNQCEVDIELLPHDSNFLIVAPGATNHKYHLEVLACKLYIKKIELMDSLAFDIAKKLELKPARYPMRKTSLKSLFISESRAEFNANLWMDQVPRRVVLGMVKNSDFVGSQKTQPFNFQHFNLRDISINAGGVNYPASPYSLDFPNGKYVRIYHDMQEAIG
;
A
#
# COMPACT_ATOMS: atom_id res chain seq x y z
N MET A 1 -30.62 26.37 2.49
CA MET A 1 -29.99 25.61 1.39
C MET A 1 -29.04 24.60 2.00
N SER A 2 -29.30 23.31 1.84
CA SER A 2 -28.39 22.26 2.32
C SER A 2 -27.13 22.27 1.44
N THR A 3 -25.97 22.55 2.02
CA THR A 3 -24.66 22.68 1.34
C THR A 3 -24.01 21.32 1.04
N HIS A 4 -24.76 20.22 1.12
CA HIS A 4 -24.21 18.87 1.03
C HIS A 4 -24.57 18.25 -0.32
N ASN A 5 -23.55 17.97 -1.13
CA ASN A 5 -23.69 17.12 -2.31
C ASN A 5 -23.80 15.67 -1.87
N LYS A 6 -24.85 14.99 -2.35
CA LYS A 6 -24.98 13.55 -2.18
C LYS A 6 -23.90 12.82 -2.97
N ILE A 7 -23.41 11.71 -2.43
CA ILE A 7 -22.44 10.84 -3.12
C ILE A 7 -23.05 10.26 -4.42
N ASP A 8 -24.36 10.03 -4.42
CA ASP A 8 -25.15 9.57 -5.55
C ASP A 8 -26.56 10.16 -5.41
N ARG A 9 -27.28 10.39 -6.52
CA ARG A 9 -28.66 10.91 -6.50
C ARG A 9 -29.58 10.07 -5.59
N ASP A 10 -29.36 8.76 -5.58
CA ASP A 10 -30.16 7.78 -4.84
C ASP A 10 -29.65 7.57 -3.41
N SER A 11 -28.60 8.28 -2.98
CA SER A 11 -28.08 8.21 -1.62
C SER A 11 -29.08 8.81 -0.63
N ALA A 12 -29.44 8.03 0.40
CA ALA A 12 -30.29 8.49 1.49
C ALA A 12 -29.51 9.42 2.43
N ASN A 13 -30.20 10.40 3.02
CA ASN A 13 -29.62 11.22 4.08
C ASN A 13 -29.48 10.34 5.32
N ALA A 14 -28.30 10.31 5.92
CA ALA A 14 -28.02 9.58 7.14
C ALA A 14 -27.58 10.54 8.25
N ILE A 15 -27.96 10.22 9.48
CA ILE A 15 -27.49 10.88 10.70
C ILE A 15 -26.26 10.11 11.18
N THR A 16 -25.32 10.77 11.87
CA THR A 16 -24.11 10.10 12.36
C THR A 16 -24.43 8.94 13.30
N ASN A 17 -23.74 7.81 13.15
CA ASN A 17 -23.94 6.62 13.99
C ASN A 17 -23.68 6.90 15.49
N ALA A 18 -22.90 7.94 15.81
CA ALA A 18 -22.66 8.36 17.19
C ALA A 18 -23.92 8.84 17.93
N LEU A 19 -25.02 9.11 17.20
CA LEU A 19 -26.30 9.53 17.77
C LEU A 19 -27.33 8.39 17.81
N SER A 20 -26.97 7.18 17.38
CA SER A 20 -27.87 6.02 17.38
C SER A 20 -27.79 5.26 18.71
N PHE A 21 -28.20 5.93 19.80
CA PHE A 21 -28.03 5.44 21.17
C PHE A 21 -28.90 4.23 21.54
N PHE A 22 -29.98 3.98 20.78
CA PHE A 22 -31.00 2.99 21.14
C PHE A 22 -31.07 1.79 20.18
N GLU A 23 -30.23 1.76 19.15
CA GLU A 23 -30.18 0.65 18.21
C GLU A 23 -29.24 -0.44 18.71
N THR A 24 -29.75 -1.67 18.79
CA THR A 24 -28.92 -2.86 19.01
C THR A 24 -28.32 -3.33 17.68
N PRO A 25 -27.05 -3.77 17.65
CA PRO A 25 -26.44 -4.29 16.43
C PRO A 25 -27.20 -5.50 15.87
N ASN A 26 -27.47 -5.50 14.57
CA ASN A 26 -28.13 -6.61 13.89
C ASN A 26 -27.20 -7.84 13.84
N THR A 27 -27.76 -9.03 14.08
CA THR A 27 -27.04 -10.29 13.90
C THR A 27 -26.99 -10.68 12.42
N ASN A 28 -25.81 -11.02 11.92
CA ASN A 28 -25.64 -11.49 10.55
C ASN A 28 -26.00 -12.97 10.45
N VAL A 29 -27.06 -13.29 9.70
CA VAL A 29 -27.49 -14.66 9.40
C VAL A 29 -27.34 -15.01 7.92
N SER A 30 -26.69 -14.16 7.11
CA SER A 30 -26.71 -14.26 5.64
C SER A 30 -25.66 -15.21 5.04
N VAL A 31 -24.59 -15.50 5.79
CA VAL A 31 -23.44 -16.30 5.32
C VAL A 31 -23.57 -17.72 5.87
N THR A 32 -23.67 -18.70 4.98
CA THR A 32 -23.72 -20.12 5.33
C THR A 32 -22.33 -20.65 5.65
N SER A 33 -21.36 -20.38 4.77
CA SER A 33 -19.99 -20.84 4.92
C SER A 33 -19.01 -19.83 4.32
N SER A 34 -17.76 -19.87 4.77
CA SER A 34 -16.69 -19.11 4.15
C SER A 34 -15.39 -19.90 4.18
N SER A 35 -14.62 -19.83 3.10
CA SER A 35 -13.34 -20.53 2.96
C SER A 35 -12.30 -19.61 2.33
N VAL A 36 -11.02 -19.87 2.63
CA VAL A 36 -9.90 -19.16 2.00
C VAL A 36 -9.29 -20.09 0.97
N ILE A 37 -9.14 -19.61 -0.26
CA ILE A 37 -8.48 -20.34 -1.34
C ILE A 37 -7.09 -19.75 -1.60
N GLU A 38 -6.16 -20.62 -1.96
CA GLU A 38 -4.82 -20.26 -2.44
C GLU A 38 -4.82 -20.27 -3.96
N LEU A 39 -4.36 -19.18 -4.57
CA LEU A 39 -4.10 -19.07 -6.00
C LEU A 39 -2.60 -18.90 -6.23
N LEU A 40 -2.07 -19.67 -7.18
CA LEU A 40 -0.70 -19.57 -7.64
C LEU A 40 -0.62 -18.60 -8.84
N THR A 41 0.59 -18.14 -9.15
CA THR A 41 0.83 -17.36 -10.36
C THR A 41 0.53 -18.20 -11.60
N LEU A 42 -0.14 -17.61 -12.59
CA LEU A 42 -0.40 -18.28 -13.88
C LEU A 42 0.88 -18.43 -14.71
N ASN A 43 1.79 -17.47 -14.57
CA ASN A 43 3.10 -17.48 -15.17
C ASN A 43 4.16 -18.02 -14.21
N PRO A 44 5.29 -18.53 -14.75
CA PRO A 44 6.46 -18.91 -13.95
C PRO A 44 6.94 -17.76 -13.05
N ILE A 45 7.41 -18.09 -11.85
CA ILE A 45 7.79 -17.12 -10.81
C ILE A 45 8.98 -16.22 -11.19
N ASN A 46 9.78 -16.63 -12.17
CA ASN A 46 10.91 -15.87 -12.69
C ASN A 46 10.52 -14.85 -13.77
N ILE A 47 9.25 -14.84 -14.21
CA ILE A 47 8.76 -13.92 -15.23
C ILE A 47 7.81 -12.94 -14.54
N THR A 48 8.10 -11.66 -14.63
CA THR A 48 7.24 -10.57 -14.15
C THR A 48 6.55 -9.89 -15.34
N PRO A 49 5.34 -9.34 -15.20
CA PRO A 49 4.52 -9.23 -13.99
C PRO A 49 3.85 -10.54 -13.57
N TYR A 50 3.45 -10.67 -12.31
CA TYR A 50 2.74 -11.85 -11.79
C TYR A 50 1.25 -11.77 -12.05
N HIS A 51 0.70 -12.79 -12.71
CA HIS A 51 -0.70 -12.85 -13.07
C HIS A 51 -1.45 -13.83 -12.16
N PHE A 52 -2.53 -13.35 -11.56
CA PHE A 52 -3.49 -14.15 -10.80
C PHE A 52 -4.87 -14.01 -11.42
N LYS A 53 -5.62 -15.11 -11.40
CA LYS A 53 -6.97 -15.14 -11.96
C LYS A 53 -7.95 -15.79 -11.01
N ILE A 54 -8.96 -15.03 -10.61
CA ILE A 54 -10.11 -15.52 -9.87
C ILE A 54 -11.16 -15.91 -10.90
N HIS A 55 -11.30 -17.21 -11.16
CA HIS A 55 -12.32 -17.71 -12.07
C HIS A 55 -13.74 -17.44 -11.55
N ALA A 56 -14.64 -17.17 -12.48
CA ALA A 56 -16.07 -17.08 -12.21
C ALA A 56 -16.55 -18.33 -11.46
N SER A 57 -17.22 -18.11 -10.33
CA SER A 57 -17.77 -19.20 -9.52
C SER A 57 -19.11 -18.79 -8.92
N THR A 58 -19.85 -19.76 -8.38
CA THR A 58 -21.12 -19.53 -7.68
C THR A 58 -20.95 -18.76 -6.38
N ASN A 59 -19.77 -18.85 -5.77
CA ASN A 59 -19.43 -18.17 -4.52
C ASN A 59 -19.15 -16.69 -4.75
N TYR A 60 -19.52 -15.89 -3.77
CA TYR A 60 -19.15 -14.48 -3.69
C TYR A 60 -17.70 -14.36 -3.24
N VAL A 61 -17.05 -13.25 -3.61
CA VAL A 61 -15.63 -13.02 -3.31
C VAL A 61 -15.47 -11.81 -2.39
N ASP A 62 -14.78 -12.00 -1.29
CA ASP A 62 -14.42 -10.91 -0.38
C ASP A 62 -13.05 -10.33 -0.77
N LEU A 63 -13.07 -9.30 -1.61
CA LEU A 63 -11.86 -8.57 -2.02
C LEU A 63 -11.21 -7.83 -0.84
N ALA A 64 -11.95 -7.53 0.23
CA ALA A 64 -11.36 -6.90 1.41
C ALA A 64 -10.45 -7.83 2.19
N LYS A 65 -10.55 -9.14 1.95
CA LYS A 65 -9.69 -10.20 2.49
C LYS A 65 -8.87 -10.85 1.38
N CYS A 66 -8.26 -10.02 0.54
CA CYS A 66 -7.29 -10.40 -0.45
C CYS A 66 -5.86 -10.13 0.07
N TYR A 67 -5.07 -11.19 0.21
CA TYR A 67 -3.72 -11.12 0.74
C TYR A 67 -2.72 -11.76 -0.21
N VAL A 68 -1.55 -11.16 -0.34
CA VAL A 68 -0.43 -11.68 -1.12
C VAL A 68 0.62 -12.19 -0.15
N LEU A 69 1.04 -13.45 -0.35
CA LEU A 69 2.18 -14.05 0.33
C LEU A 69 3.35 -14.10 -0.64
N THR A 70 4.49 -13.55 -0.23
CA THR A 70 5.75 -13.61 -0.98
C THR A 70 6.82 -14.26 -0.14
N GLU A 71 7.55 -15.21 -0.72
CA GLU A 71 8.82 -15.69 -0.17
C GLU A 71 9.98 -15.06 -0.93
N LEU A 72 10.86 -14.38 -0.20
CA LEU A 72 11.91 -13.54 -0.77
C LEU A 72 13.29 -14.01 -0.30
N ARG A 73 14.30 -13.80 -1.14
CA ARG A 73 15.70 -14.04 -0.84
C ARG A 73 16.56 -12.94 -1.45
N ILE A 74 17.62 -12.54 -0.76
CA ILE A 74 18.61 -11.62 -1.32
C ILE A 74 19.78 -12.44 -1.88
N ARG A 75 20.22 -12.14 -3.10
CA ARG A 75 21.41 -12.70 -3.74
C ARG A 75 22.40 -11.61 -4.12
N LYS A 76 23.67 -11.97 -4.16
CA LYS A 76 24.77 -11.09 -4.55
C LYS A 76 25.15 -11.33 -6.01
N GLU A 77 25.42 -10.29 -6.76
CA GLU A 77 25.97 -10.38 -8.11
C GLU A 77 27.51 -10.40 -8.01
N ASP A 78 28.11 -11.46 -8.55
CA ASP A 78 29.56 -11.61 -8.68
C ASP A 78 30.10 -10.80 -9.89
N GLU A 79 31.43 -10.67 -10.03
CA GLU A 79 32.08 -9.91 -11.11
C GLU A 79 31.67 -10.39 -12.51
N ASN A 80 31.28 -11.67 -12.62
CA ASN A 80 30.80 -12.30 -13.86
C ASN A 80 29.27 -12.15 -14.09
N GLY A 81 28.58 -11.34 -13.28
CA GLY A 81 27.13 -11.15 -13.36
C GLY A 81 26.29 -12.33 -12.85
N ARG A 82 26.91 -13.29 -12.16
CA ARG A 82 26.22 -14.49 -11.63
C ARG A 82 25.70 -14.22 -10.22
N LEU A 83 24.49 -14.71 -9.93
CA LEU A 83 23.87 -14.56 -8.62
C LEU A 83 24.35 -15.64 -7.64
N THR A 84 25.13 -15.25 -6.65
CA THR A 84 25.63 -16.07 -5.54
C THR A 84 24.86 -15.80 -4.24
N ASN A 85 25.03 -16.69 -3.26
CA ASN A 85 24.45 -16.51 -1.94
C ASN A 85 25.18 -15.40 -1.16
N LEU A 86 24.52 -14.84 -0.15
CA LEU A 86 25.16 -13.92 0.79
C LEU A 86 26.16 -14.66 1.67
N GLU A 87 27.27 -14.01 1.96
CA GLU A 87 28.28 -14.48 2.90
C GLU A 87 28.16 -13.73 4.24
N ALA A 88 28.81 -14.23 5.29
CA ALA A 88 28.83 -13.55 6.59
C ALA A 88 29.45 -12.13 6.53
N ALA A 89 30.29 -11.86 5.53
CA ALA A 89 30.86 -10.55 5.26
C ALA A 89 29.85 -9.56 4.65
N ASP A 90 28.76 -10.03 4.03
CA ASP A 90 27.69 -9.20 3.45
C ASP A 90 26.70 -8.74 4.54
N ASN A 91 27.24 -8.21 5.64
CA ASN A 91 26.46 -7.82 6.81
C ASN A 91 25.80 -6.42 6.69
N ASN A 92 25.97 -5.73 5.58
CA ASN A 92 25.37 -4.41 5.37
C ASN A 92 24.37 -4.42 4.21
N VAL A 93 23.50 -5.43 4.17
CA VAL A 93 22.45 -5.57 3.15
C VAL A 93 21.10 -5.90 3.79
N SER A 94 20.05 -5.23 3.37
CA SER A 94 18.69 -5.46 3.86
C SER A 94 17.65 -5.03 2.82
N CYS A 95 16.38 -5.35 3.05
CA CYS A 95 15.29 -4.81 2.26
C CYS A 95 14.78 -3.48 2.85
N CYS A 96 14.10 -2.69 2.02
CA CYS A 96 13.31 -1.56 2.48
C CYS A 96 12.17 -2.02 3.41
N GLN A 97 11.66 -1.08 4.19
CA GLN A 97 10.59 -1.34 5.16
C GLN A 97 9.29 -1.75 4.48
N LEU A 98 8.48 -2.55 5.18
CA LEU A 98 7.15 -3.01 4.74
C LEU A 98 7.20 -3.72 3.38
N ILE A 99 8.22 -4.56 3.18
CA ILE A 99 8.52 -5.21 1.90
C ILE A 99 7.35 -5.99 1.29
N GLY A 100 6.46 -6.55 2.10
CA GLY A 100 5.26 -7.25 1.62
C GLY A 100 4.31 -6.34 0.83
N HIS A 101 4.31 -5.04 1.10
CA HIS A 101 3.59 -4.04 0.32
C HIS A 101 4.48 -3.30 -0.68
N THR A 102 5.69 -2.90 -0.25
CA THR A 102 6.57 -2.02 -1.03
C THR A 102 7.27 -2.70 -2.19
N ILE A 103 7.28 -4.04 -2.20
CA ILE A 103 7.71 -4.82 -3.37
C ILE A 103 6.90 -4.46 -4.62
N TRP A 104 5.63 -4.05 -4.50
CA TRP A 104 4.77 -3.79 -5.65
C TRP A 104 4.94 -2.37 -6.18
N LYS A 105 5.43 -2.26 -7.41
CA LYS A 105 5.51 -1.01 -8.18
C LYS A 105 4.15 -0.61 -8.69
N ASN A 106 3.49 -1.55 -9.38
CA ASN A 106 2.18 -1.33 -9.97
C ASN A 106 1.29 -2.56 -9.76
N CYS A 107 -0.01 -2.31 -9.67
CA CYS A 107 -1.03 -3.33 -9.69
C CYS A 107 -2.10 -2.92 -10.69
N ARG A 108 -2.48 -3.84 -11.57
CA ARG A 108 -3.59 -3.69 -12.49
C ARG A 108 -4.66 -4.73 -12.16
N ILE A 109 -5.90 -4.27 -12.02
CA ILE A 109 -7.04 -5.15 -11.76
C ILE A 109 -8.07 -4.95 -12.84
N SER A 110 -8.50 -6.07 -13.43
CA SER A 110 -9.58 -6.13 -14.40
C SER A 110 -10.68 -7.03 -13.89
N ILE A 111 -11.94 -6.62 -14.05
CA ILE A 111 -13.11 -7.44 -13.75
C ILE A 111 -13.85 -7.67 -15.06
N ASN A 112 -14.09 -8.93 -15.42
CA ASN A 112 -14.72 -9.34 -16.68
C ASN A 112 -14.09 -8.63 -17.91
N GLY A 113 -12.76 -8.57 -17.96
CA GLY A 113 -12.00 -7.92 -19.03
C GLY A 113 -11.96 -6.38 -19.00
N THR A 114 -12.68 -5.72 -18.08
CA THR A 114 -12.64 -4.26 -17.93
C THR A 114 -11.66 -3.87 -16.83
N GLN A 115 -10.64 -3.08 -17.16
CA GLN A 115 -9.69 -2.56 -16.17
C GLN A 115 -10.38 -1.54 -15.25
N ILE A 116 -10.33 -1.82 -13.95
CA ILE A 116 -10.97 -0.99 -12.91
C ILE A 116 -9.96 -0.18 -12.09
N PHE A 117 -8.72 -0.66 -11.99
CA PHE A 117 -7.68 -0.05 -11.16
C PHE A 117 -6.30 -0.16 -11.80
N GLU A 118 -5.50 0.88 -11.59
CA GLU A 118 -4.08 0.93 -11.90
C GLU A 118 -3.35 1.77 -10.84
N GLY A 119 -2.27 1.23 -10.28
CA GLY A 119 -1.49 1.86 -9.21
C GLY A 119 -0.52 2.97 -9.65
N ASN A 120 -0.42 3.25 -10.95
CA ASN A 120 0.41 4.32 -11.55
C ASN A 120 1.89 4.31 -11.06
N SER A 121 2.47 3.12 -10.87
CA SER A 121 3.87 2.94 -10.44
C SER A 121 4.27 3.57 -9.08
N LEU A 122 3.30 4.03 -8.27
CA LEU A 122 3.53 4.70 -6.98
C LEU A 122 2.96 3.91 -5.80
N MET A 123 2.66 2.62 -6.00
CA MET A 123 1.96 1.79 -5.03
C MET A 123 2.76 1.59 -3.73
N ALA A 124 4.09 1.51 -3.81
CA ALA A 124 4.96 1.42 -2.64
C ALA A 124 4.81 2.65 -1.71
N TYR A 125 4.83 3.86 -2.28
CA TYR A 125 4.64 5.10 -1.51
C TYR A 125 3.23 5.22 -0.94
N LYS A 126 2.21 4.82 -1.71
CA LYS A 126 0.83 4.76 -1.22
C LYS A 126 0.74 3.90 0.04
N SER A 127 1.29 2.69 -0.04
CA SER A 127 1.25 1.73 1.07
C SER A 127 1.99 2.28 2.29
N ILE A 128 3.15 2.91 2.11
CA ILE A 128 3.88 3.51 3.22
C ILE A 128 3.07 4.61 3.89
N PHE A 129 2.45 5.54 3.14
CA PHE A 129 1.60 6.56 3.74
C PHE A 129 0.40 5.96 4.48
N ASP A 130 -0.28 4.98 3.87
CA ASP A 130 -1.45 4.36 4.47
C ASP A 130 -1.08 3.65 5.78
N TYR A 131 0.01 2.89 5.82
CA TYR A 131 0.39 2.14 7.02
C TYR A 131 1.10 2.97 8.09
N GLU A 132 1.89 3.97 7.70
CA GLU A 132 2.56 4.87 8.65
C GLU A 132 1.58 5.80 9.35
N LEU A 133 0.57 6.29 8.64
CA LEU A 133 -0.38 7.26 9.20
C LEU A 133 -1.57 6.58 9.90
N THR A 134 -2.00 5.39 9.46
CA THR A 134 -3.24 4.78 9.97
C THR A 134 -3.05 3.97 11.26
N TYR A 135 -1.92 3.29 11.43
CA TYR A 135 -1.76 2.31 12.51
C TYR A 135 -0.99 2.86 13.72
N PRO A 136 -1.41 2.52 14.95
CA PRO A 136 -0.64 2.86 16.14
C PRO A 136 0.64 2.01 16.22
N GLN A 137 1.62 2.49 16.99
CA GLN A 137 2.93 1.84 17.12
C GLN A 137 2.84 0.38 17.60
N THR A 138 1.84 0.05 18.42
CA THR A 138 1.62 -1.31 18.92
C THR A 138 1.31 -2.31 17.81
N VAL A 139 0.51 -1.91 16.81
CA VAL A 139 0.20 -2.75 15.64
C VAL A 139 1.39 -2.82 14.68
N LYS A 140 2.09 -1.69 14.52
CA LYS A 140 3.33 -1.60 13.73
C LYS A 140 4.42 -2.55 14.23
N ASN A 141 4.63 -2.60 15.55
CA ASN A 141 5.65 -3.45 16.17
C ASN A 141 5.23 -4.92 16.31
N SER A 142 3.97 -5.28 16.04
CA SER A 142 3.46 -6.66 16.19
C SER A 142 3.03 -7.23 14.84
N TYR A 143 1.76 -7.05 14.46
CA TYR A 143 1.16 -7.64 13.27
C TYR A 143 1.86 -7.22 11.97
N LEU A 144 2.28 -5.95 11.85
CA LEU A 144 2.91 -5.49 10.61
C LEU A 144 4.31 -6.07 10.38
N SER A 145 4.92 -6.73 11.37
CA SER A 145 6.16 -7.50 11.14
C SER A 145 5.96 -8.62 10.11
N ALA A 146 4.74 -9.17 10.01
CA ALA A 146 4.37 -10.15 8.97
C ALA A 146 4.41 -9.56 7.56
N ALA A 147 4.23 -8.25 7.41
CA ALA A 147 4.39 -7.52 6.14
C ALA A 147 5.79 -6.91 5.99
N GLY A 148 6.71 -7.16 6.93
CA GLY A 148 8.08 -6.66 6.93
C GLY A 148 8.26 -5.26 7.51
N TYR A 149 7.33 -4.80 8.35
CA TYR A 149 7.48 -3.55 9.07
C TYR A 149 8.41 -3.72 10.26
N TYR A 150 9.47 -2.90 10.30
CA TYR A 150 10.36 -2.77 11.44
C TYR A 150 10.72 -1.29 11.56
N ASP A 151 10.49 -0.71 12.72
CA ASP A 151 10.76 0.71 12.95
C ASP A 151 12.27 0.96 12.92
N ASP A 152 12.69 1.85 12.01
CA ASP A 152 14.09 2.24 11.87
C ASP A 152 14.55 3.16 13.02
N GLY A 153 13.61 3.77 13.76
CA GLY A 153 13.90 4.74 14.79
C GLY A 153 14.47 6.03 14.19
N ASP A 154 15.65 6.44 14.63
CA ASP A 154 16.39 7.50 13.93
C ASP A 154 16.70 7.03 12.51
N MET A 155 16.31 7.85 11.52
CA MET A 155 16.26 7.60 10.06
C MET A 155 17.61 7.28 9.38
N GLY A 156 18.58 6.77 10.13
CA GLY A 156 19.89 6.35 9.66
C GLY A 156 19.91 4.90 9.16
N LEU A 157 20.83 4.65 8.24
CA LEU A 157 21.09 3.34 7.61
C LEU A 157 21.69 2.29 8.58
N ASN A 158 21.77 2.63 9.88
CA ASN A 158 22.24 1.79 10.99
C ASN A 158 21.17 1.64 12.09
N GLY A 159 19.90 1.94 11.77
CA GLY A 159 18.79 1.85 12.72
C GLY A 159 18.46 0.40 13.13
N VAL A 160 17.76 0.26 14.25
CA VAL A 160 17.33 -1.05 14.79
C VAL A 160 16.44 -1.79 13.79
N GLY A 161 15.61 -1.08 13.04
CA GLY A 161 14.74 -1.67 12.02
C GLY A 161 15.52 -2.25 10.84
N PHE A 162 16.56 -1.58 10.36
CA PHE A 162 17.45 -2.08 9.31
C PHE A 162 18.10 -3.41 9.72
N GLU A 163 18.62 -3.45 10.95
CA GLU A 163 19.25 -4.64 11.53
C GLU A 163 18.27 -5.82 11.64
N ASN A 164 17.06 -5.58 12.16
CA ASN A 164 16.04 -6.63 12.26
C ASN A 164 15.64 -7.17 10.88
N ARG A 165 15.48 -6.30 9.87
CA ARG A 165 15.21 -6.73 8.49
C ARG A 165 16.38 -7.50 7.89
N ARG A 166 17.62 -7.09 8.18
CA ARG A 166 18.82 -7.79 7.71
C ARG A 166 18.85 -9.24 8.21
N LEU A 167 18.57 -9.44 9.50
CA LEU A 167 18.61 -10.77 10.13
C LEU A 167 17.66 -11.79 9.50
N LEU A 168 16.60 -11.34 8.82
CA LEU A 168 15.68 -12.20 8.08
C LEU A 168 16.35 -12.87 6.86
N PHE A 169 17.36 -12.22 6.27
CA PHE A 169 18.05 -12.69 5.06
C PHE A 169 19.50 -13.10 5.30
N ALA A 170 20.05 -12.77 6.46
CA ALA A 170 21.41 -13.15 6.84
C ALA A 170 21.62 -14.67 6.73
N PRO A 171 22.76 -15.13 6.19
CA PRO A 171 23.03 -16.56 6.08
C PRO A 171 23.04 -17.22 7.47
N SER A 172 22.60 -18.48 7.53
CA SER A 172 22.67 -19.26 8.77
C SER A 172 24.13 -19.53 9.16
N ALA A 173 24.37 -19.94 10.42
CA ALA A 173 25.70 -20.33 10.89
C ALA A 173 26.33 -21.45 10.02
N ASP A 174 25.50 -22.30 9.43
CA ASP A 174 25.90 -23.39 8.52
C ASP A 174 26.16 -22.93 7.07
N GLY A 175 26.14 -21.62 6.80
CA GLY A 175 26.36 -21.04 5.47
C GLY A 175 25.16 -21.16 4.52
N THR A 176 24.00 -21.64 4.99
CA THR A 176 22.79 -21.76 4.18
C THR A 176 22.09 -20.41 4.03
N GLN A 177 21.77 -20.06 2.78
CA GLN A 177 21.05 -18.82 2.46
C GLN A 177 19.63 -18.87 3.01
N ARG A 178 19.24 -17.85 3.78
CA ARG A 178 17.88 -17.72 4.30
C ARG A 178 16.95 -17.06 3.29
N SER A 179 15.69 -17.46 3.31
CA SER A 179 14.56 -16.77 2.72
C SER A 179 13.58 -16.37 3.82
N ALA A 180 12.82 -15.32 3.57
CA ALA A 180 11.81 -14.80 4.48
C ALA A 180 10.46 -14.71 3.78
N GLN A 181 9.40 -15.06 4.51
CA GLN A 181 8.03 -14.96 4.03
C GLN A 181 7.36 -13.70 4.56
N PHE A 182 6.62 -13.03 3.70
CA PHE A 182 5.85 -11.85 4.02
C PHE A 182 4.42 -12.03 3.52
N MET A 183 3.46 -11.61 4.34
CA MET A 183 2.04 -11.66 4.04
C MET A 183 1.46 -10.27 4.23
N ALA A 184 0.89 -9.73 3.15
CA ALA A 184 0.39 -8.37 3.10
C ALA A 184 -0.98 -8.32 2.43
N LYS A 185 -1.84 -7.40 2.86
CA LYS A 185 -3.11 -7.15 2.17
C LYS A 185 -2.83 -6.51 0.81
N LEU A 186 -3.57 -6.85 -0.23
CA LEU A 186 -3.48 -6.10 -1.49
C LEU A 186 -4.05 -4.68 -1.29
N ASP A 187 -3.16 -3.68 -1.26
CA ASP A 187 -3.52 -2.29 -0.95
C ASP A 187 -4.00 -1.51 -2.19
N VAL A 188 -5.20 -1.87 -2.64
CA VAL A 188 -5.88 -1.28 -3.79
C VAL A 188 -7.27 -0.82 -3.39
N ASP A 189 -7.79 0.21 -4.05
CA ASP A 189 -9.02 0.89 -3.65
C ASP A 189 -10.24 -0.06 -3.60
N ILE A 190 -10.34 -1.02 -4.54
CA ILE A 190 -11.43 -2.01 -4.55
C ILE A 190 -11.28 -3.09 -3.45
N CYS A 191 -10.08 -3.32 -2.93
CA CYS A 191 -9.88 -4.19 -1.78
C CYS A 191 -10.14 -3.44 -0.46
N ASN A 192 -10.47 -2.14 -0.50
CA ASN A 192 -10.81 -1.35 0.68
C ASN A 192 -12.31 -1.14 0.86
N GLN A 193 -13.14 -1.53 -0.12
CA GLN A 193 -14.60 -1.52 0.02
C GLN A 193 -15.10 -2.83 0.68
N PRO A 194 -16.08 -2.78 1.61
CA PRO A 194 -16.47 -3.93 2.41
C PRO A 194 -17.54 -4.85 1.76
N ARG A 195 -18.07 -4.52 0.58
CA ARG A 195 -19.10 -5.33 -0.09
C ARG A 195 -18.45 -6.49 -0.82
N TYR A 196 -19.06 -7.66 -0.72
CA TYR A 196 -18.61 -8.83 -1.48
C TYR A 196 -18.83 -8.61 -2.97
N LEU A 197 -17.85 -8.98 -3.78
CA LEU A 197 -17.98 -9.03 -5.21
C LEU A 197 -19.03 -10.10 -5.55
N VAL A 198 -20.00 -9.71 -6.39
CA VAL A 198 -21.04 -10.61 -6.90
C VAL A 198 -20.43 -11.84 -7.58
N ASN A 199 -21.16 -12.95 -7.47
CA ASN A 199 -20.76 -14.20 -8.09
C ASN A 199 -20.72 -14.10 -9.63
N GLN A 200 -20.17 -15.13 -10.28
CA GLN A 200 -20.00 -15.19 -11.73
C GLN A 200 -19.18 -14.03 -12.33
N CYS A 201 -18.35 -13.36 -11.52
CA CYS A 201 -17.38 -12.39 -11.99
C CYS A 201 -15.98 -13.00 -12.02
N GLU A 202 -15.27 -12.73 -13.11
CA GLU A 202 -13.86 -13.03 -13.28
C GLU A 202 -13.03 -11.82 -12.87
N VAL A 203 -11.98 -12.05 -12.08
CA VAL A 203 -11.04 -11.00 -11.65
C VAL A 203 -9.64 -11.39 -12.08
N ASP A 204 -9.02 -10.57 -12.92
CA ASP A 204 -7.62 -10.68 -13.28
C ASP A 204 -6.82 -9.65 -12.49
N ILE A 205 -5.76 -10.11 -11.81
CA ILE A 205 -4.86 -9.28 -11.02
C ILE A 205 -3.45 -9.45 -11.57
N GLU A 206 -2.84 -8.34 -11.96
CA GLU A 206 -1.47 -8.28 -12.44
C GLU A 206 -0.64 -7.45 -11.45
N LEU A 207 0.42 -8.05 -10.92
CA LEU A 207 1.32 -7.45 -9.94
C LEU A 207 2.72 -7.28 -10.54
N LEU A 208 3.17 -6.04 -10.67
CA LEU A 208 4.51 -5.70 -11.14
C LEU A 208 5.39 -5.36 -9.93
N PRO A 209 6.46 -6.13 -9.66
CA PRO A 209 7.40 -5.77 -8.61
C PRO A 209 8.28 -4.56 -8.99
N HIS A 210 8.85 -3.91 -7.99
CA HIS A 210 9.89 -2.89 -8.14
C HIS A 210 11.24 -3.50 -8.49
N ASP A 211 12.11 -2.67 -9.06
CA ASP A 211 13.49 -3.03 -9.32
C ASP A 211 14.26 -3.24 -8.01
N SER A 212 15.22 -4.17 -8.00
CA SER A 212 16.04 -4.46 -6.81
C SER A 212 16.79 -3.24 -6.27
N ASN A 213 17.12 -2.27 -7.14
CA ASN A 213 17.75 -1.00 -6.73
C ASN A 213 16.87 -0.14 -5.81
N PHE A 214 15.55 -0.27 -5.91
CA PHE A 214 14.61 0.43 -5.05
C PHE A 214 14.35 -0.35 -3.77
N LEU A 215 14.30 -1.70 -3.87
CA LEU A 215 13.88 -2.56 -2.77
C LEU A 215 14.99 -2.92 -1.78
N ILE A 216 16.25 -2.84 -2.18
CA ILE A 216 17.40 -3.21 -1.36
C ILE A 216 18.10 -1.96 -0.84
N VAL A 217 18.52 -2.01 0.41
CA VAL A 217 19.34 -1.00 1.09
C VAL A 217 20.65 -1.66 1.54
N ALA A 218 21.77 -1.14 1.05
CA ALA A 218 23.12 -1.65 1.13
C ALA A 218 24.16 -0.50 1.28
N PRO A 219 24.16 0.23 2.41
CA PRO A 219 24.86 1.51 2.58
C PRO A 219 26.40 1.45 2.49
N GLY A 220 26.99 0.25 2.61
CA GLY A 220 28.45 0.03 2.54
C GLY A 220 28.94 -0.70 1.28
N ALA A 221 28.06 -0.98 0.32
CA ALA A 221 28.41 -1.76 -0.86
C ALA A 221 29.04 -0.88 -1.94
N THR A 222 30.37 -0.93 -2.05
CA THR A 222 31.10 -0.10 -3.02
C THR A 222 31.13 -0.72 -4.42
N ASN A 223 31.21 -2.06 -4.52
CA ASN A 223 31.33 -2.82 -5.77
C ASN A 223 30.40 -4.04 -5.89
N HIS A 224 29.54 -4.27 -4.90
CA HIS A 224 28.61 -5.40 -4.92
C HIS A 224 27.22 -4.91 -5.27
N LYS A 225 26.56 -5.62 -6.19
CA LYS A 225 25.16 -5.37 -6.53
C LYS A 225 24.33 -6.52 -6.00
N TYR A 226 23.25 -6.20 -5.31
CA TYR A 226 22.36 -7.20 -4.75
C TYR A 226 21.05 -7.26 -5.51
N HIS A 227 20.43 -8.43 -5.51
CA HIS A 227 19.17 -8.72 -6.19
C HIS A 227 18.21 -9.37 -5.23
N LEU A 228 16.96 -8.91 -5.28
CA LEU A 228 15.86 -9.51 -4.54
C LEU A 228 15.19 -10.55 -5.45
N GLU A 229 15.30 -11.80 -5.06
CA GLU A 229 14.68 -12.92 -5.75
C GLU A 229 13.36 -13.30 -5.07
N VAL A 230 12.31 -13.45 -5.87
CA VAL A 230 11.02 -13.99 -5.44
C VAL A 230 11.03 -15.50 -5.67
N LEU A 231 10.96 -16.27 -4.58
CA LEU A 231 10.92 -17.73 -4.62
C LEU A 231 9.50 -18.26 -4.77
N ALA A 232 8.53 -17.58 -4.13
CA ALA A 232 7.13 -17.91 -4.22
C ALA A 232 6.28 -16.64 -4.14
N CYS A 233 5.19 -16.60 -4.91
CA CYS A 233 4.17 -15.57 -4.83
C CYS A 233 2.80 -16.25 -4.90
N LYS A 234 1.98 -16.06 -3.86
CA LYS A 234 0.67 -16.70 -3.72
C LYS A 234 -0.38 -15.68 -3.33
N LEU A 235 -1.59 -15.84 -3.84
CA LEU A 235 -2.71 -14.97 -3.52
C LEU A 235 -3.76 -15.74 -2.72
N TYR A 236 -4.08 -15.25 -1.54
CA TYR A 236 -5.12 -15.80 -0.68
C TYR A 236 -6.37 -14.93 -0.76
N ILE A 237 -7.50 -15.56 -1.08
CA ILE A 237 -8.79 -14.88 -1.23
C ILE A 237 -9.85 -15.62 -0.44
N LYS A 238 -10.71 -14.87 0.23
CA LYS A 238 -11.86 -15.42 0.92
C LYS A 238 -13.07 -15.53 -0.03
N LYS A 239 -13.59 -16.76 -0.16
CA LYS A 239 -14.85 -17.06 -0.84
C LYS A 239 -15.97 -17.23 0.18
N ILE A 240 -17.17 -16.80 -0.20
CA ILE A 240 -18.34 -16.74 0.66
C ILE A 240 -19.52 -17.43 -0.02
N GLU A 241 -20.14 -18.32 0.72
CA GLU A 241 -21.39 -18.97 0.36
C GLU A 241 -22.53 -18.31 1.13
N LEU A 242 -23.52 -17.81 0.41
CA LEU A 242 -24.72 -17.21 0.99
C LEU A 242 -25.82 -18.25 1.15
N MET A 243 -26.82 -17.96 1.98
CA MET A 243 -28.05 -18.74 1.99
C MET A 243 -28.78 -18.67 0.64
N ASP A 244 -29.31 -19.80 0.17
CA ASP A 244 -29.95 -19.92 -1.16
C ASP A 244 -31.07 -18.91 -1.39
N SER A 245 -31.92 -18.67 -0.38
CA SER A 245 -33.03 -17.70 -0.47
C SER A 245 -32.51 -16.29 -0.74
N LEU A 246 -31.44 -15.88 -0.06
CA LEU A 246 -30.83 -14.57 -0.24
C LEU A 246 -30.11 -14.47 -1.58
N ALA A 247 -29.38 -15.53 -1.98
CA ALA A 247 -28.71 -15.57 -3.28
C ALA A 247 -29.72 -15.41 -4.43
N PHE A 248 -30.87 -16.08 -4.34
CA PHE A 248 -31.97 -15.94 -5.30
C PHE A 248 -32.56 -14.53 -5.33
N ASP A 249 -32.82 -13.94 -4.17
CA ASP A 249 -33.31 -12.56 -4.07
C ASP A 249 -32.33 -11.53 -4.65
N ILE A 250 -31.03 -11.75 -4.45
CA ILE A 250 -29.97 -10.91 -5.04
C ILE A 250 -29.96 -11.08 -6.55
N ALA A 251 -30.01 -12.32 -7.08
CA ALA A 251 -30.04 -12.57 -8.52
C ALA A 251 -31.23 -11.87 -9.19
N LYS A 252 -32.44 -11.99 -8.63
CA LYS A 252 -33.64 -11.29 -9.12
C LYS A 252 -33.50 -9.76 -9.05
N LYS A 253 -32.83 -9.23 -8.03
CA LYS A 253 -32.55 -7.79 -7.93
C LYS A 253 -31.53 -7.32 -8.96
N LEU A 254 -30.55 -8.15 -9.31
CA LEU A 254 -29.53 -7.83 -10.32
C LEU A 254 -30.13 -7.71 -11.73
N GLU A 255 -31.23 -8.41 -12.03
CA GLU A 255 -32.00 -8.24 -13.27
C GLU A 255 -32.66 -6.85 -13.37
N LEU A 256 -33.02 -6.26 -12.22
CA LEU A 256 -33.75 -4.98 -12.18
C LEU A 256 -32.80 -3.78 -12.01
N LYS A 257 -31.70 -3.94 -11.29
CA LYS A 257 -30.77 -2.85 -10.98
C LYS A 257 -29.32 -3.34 -10.84
N PRO A 258 -28.34 -2.54 -11.27
CA PRO A 258 -26.94 -2.91 -11.13
C PRO A 258 -26.50 -2.89 -9.67
N ALA A 259 -25.56 -3.79 -9.32
CA ALA A 259 -24.81 -3.68 -8.08
C ALA A 259 -23.91 -2.44 -8.12
N ARG A 260 -23.90 -1.67 -7.02
CA ARG A 260 -23.01 -0.51 -6.86
C ARG A 260 -21.98 -0.83 -5.79
N TYR A 261 -20.72 -0.46 -6.02
CA TYR A 261 -19.63 -0.62 -5.05
C TYR A 261 -19.09 0.77 -4.68
N PRO A 262 -19.29 1.24 -3.44
CA PRO A 262 -18.77 2.52 -3.01
C PRO A 262 -17.27 2.38 -2.79
N MET A 263 -16.47 3.13 -3.53
CA MET A 263 -15.01 3.09 -3.46
C MET A 263 -14.47 4.49 -3.17
N ARG A 264 -13.50 4.57 -2.25
CA ARG A 264 -12.69 5.79 -2.08
C ARG A 264 -11.50 5.65 -3.00
N LYS A 265 -11.34 6.60 -3.93
CA LYS A 265 -10.23 6.59 -4.86
C LYS A 265 -9.04 7.32 -4.25
N THR A 266 -7.88 6.67 -4.22
CA THR A 266 -6.62 7.29 -3.83
C THR A 266 -5.80 7.58 -5.08
N SER A 267 -5.32 8.82 -5.23
CA SER A 267 -4.50 9.24 -6.37
C SER A 267 -3.19 9.80 -5.86
N LEU A 268 -2.08 9.27 -6.39
CA LEU A 268 -0.74 9.78 -6.11
C LEU A 268 -0.22 10.54 -7.31
N LYS A 269 0.47 11.64 -7.02
CA LYS A 269 1.15 12.48 -8.00
C LYS A 269 2.54 12.80 -7.48
N SER A 270 3.56 12.44 -8.25
CA SER A 270 4.93 12.88 -7.97
C SER A 270 5.16 14.24 -8.60
N LEU A 271 5.87 15.11 -7.88
CA LEU A 271 6.25 16.44 -8.32
C LEU A 271 7.75 16.60 -8.07
N PHE A 272 8.47 17.13 -9.06
CA PHE A 272 9.91 17.33 -8.96
C PHE A 272 10.22 18.78 -8.65
N ILE A 273 10.97 19.02 -7.58
CA ILE A 273 11.46 20.33 -7.17
C ILE A 273 12.98 20.34 -7.40
N SER A 274 13.44 21.22 -8.29
CA SER A 274 14.87 21.36 -8.58
C SER A 274 15.61 22.02 -7.41
N GLU A 275 16.85 21.58 -7.18
CA GLU A 275 17.79 22.28 -6.30
C GLU A 275 17.85 23.78 -6.66
N SER A 276 17.93 24.67 -5.67
CA SER A 276 17.91 26.15 -5.76
C SER A 276 16.56 26.86 -5.91
N ARG A 277 15.43 26.15 -6.03
CA ARG A 277 14.11 26.82 -5.99
C ARG A 277 13.62 27.07 -4.56
N ALA A 278 13.31 28.32 -4.26
CA ALA A 278 12.68 28.72 -2.99
C ALA A 278 11.15 28.57 -3.02
N GLU A 279 10.54 28.64 -4.21
CA GLU A 279 9.10 28.56 -4.40
C GLU A 279 8.75 27.55 -5.48
N PHE A 280 7.67 26.80 -5.24
CA PHE A 280 7.15 25.81 -6.17
C PHE A 280 5.63 25.83 -6.15
N ASN A 281 5.02 25.99 -7.33
CA ASN A 281 3.57 26.00 -7.50
C ASN A 281 3.22 24.96 -8.57
N ALA A 282 2.25 24.09 -8.28
CA ALA A 282 1.79 23.07 -9.20
C ALA A 282 0.30 22.80 -9.03
N ASN A 283 -0.40 22.59 -10.16
CA ASN A 283 -1.78 22.12 -10.15
C ASN A 283 -1.78 20.63 -9.79
N LEU A 284 -2.51 20.24 -8.74
CA LEU A 284 -2.59 18.85 -8.31
C LEU A 284 -3.60 18.05 -9.15
N TRP A 285 -4.88 18.42 -9.05
CA TRP A 285 -6.00 17.82 -9.79
C TRP A 285 -6.93 18.93 -10.31
N MET A 286 -7.50 18.74 -11.50
CA MET A 286 -8.36 19.75 -12.15
C MET A 286 -9.85 19.50 -11.90
N ASP A 287 -10.29 18.23 -11.88
CA ASP A 287 -11.71 17.87 -11.93
C ASP A 287 -12.32 17.53 -10.57
N GLN A 288 -11.48 17.19 -9.58
CA GLN A 288 -11.94 16.71 -8.29
C GLN A 288 -11.12 17.32 -7.15
N VAL A 289 -11.82 17.84 -6.14
CA VAL A 289 -11.20 18.31 -4.91
C VAL A 289 -11.09 17.12 -3.95
N PRO A 290 -9.86 16.70 -3.57
CA PRO A 290 -9.68 15.59 -2.65
C PRO A 290 -10.18 15.95 -1.26
N ARG A 291 -10.68 14.95 -0.53
CA ARG A 291 -11.11 15.13 0.87
C ARG A 291 -9.93 15.29 1.83
N ARG A 292 -8.78 14.68 1.51
CA ARG A 292 -7.55 14.70 2.30
C ARG A 292 -6.36 14.73 1.34
N VAL A 293 -5.35 15.53 1.66
CA VAL A 293 -4.08 15.57 0.93
C VAL A 293 -2.97 15.21 1.92
N VAL A 294 -2.16 14.23 1.56
CA VAL A 294 -0.94 13.86 2.27
C VAL A 294 0.23 14.21 1.37
N LEU A 295 1.22 14.89 1.93
CA LEU A 295 2.44 15.27 1.22
C LEU A 295 3.64 14.69 1.96
N GLY A 296 4.52 14.05 1.20
CA GLY A 296 5.84 13.64 1.66
C GLY A 296 6.89 14.08 0.66
N MET A 297 8.06 14.47 1.15
CA MET A 297 9.20 14.85 0.32
C MET A 297 10.35 13.88 0.58
N VAL A 298 11.00 13.43 -0.49
CA VAL A 298 12.14 12.53 -0.46
C VAL A 298 13.20 13.04 -1.43
N LYS A 299 14.46 12.60 -1.28
CA LYS A 299 15.50 12.92 -2.25
C LYS A 299 15.19 12.23 -3.57
N ASN A 300 15.59 12.84 -4.70
CA ASN A 300 15.36 12.24 -6.01
C ASN A 300 16.06 10.88 -6.18
N SER A 301 17.25 10.70 -5.58
CA SER A 301 17.95 9.41 -5.54
C SER A 301 17.12 8.30 -4.90
N ASP A 302 16.38 8.63 -3.85
CA ASP A 302 15.58 7.71 -3.04
C ASP A 302 14.28 7.37 -3.78
N PHE A 303 13.71 8.36 -4.49
CA PHE A 303 12.55 8.17 -5.35
C PHE A 303 12.82 7.28 -6.56
N VAL A 304 13.95 7.49 -7.25
CA VAL A 304 14.34 6.66 -8.41
C VAL A 304 14.79 5.26 -7.98
N GLY A 305 15.42 5.15 -6.81
CA GLY A 305 15.94 3.91 -6.25
C GLY A 305 17.47 3.85 -6.31
N SER A 306 18.10 3.66 -5.16
CA SER A 306 19.53 3.41 -5.02
C SER A 306 19.76 2.44 -3.88
N GLN A 307 20.64 1.47 -4.08
CA GLN A 307 21.01 0.55 -3.00
C GLN A 307 21.81 1.27 -1.90
N LYS A 308 22.33 2.48 -2.11
CA LYS A 308 23.10 3.19 -1.07
C LYS A 308 22.23 3.95 -0.08
N THR A 309 20.98 4.21 -0.43
CA THR A 309 20.06 5.05 0.34
C THR A 309 18.73 4.32 0.54
N GLN A 310 17.84 4.92 1.34
CA GLN A 310 16.55 4.32 1.68
C GLN A 310 15.42 5.11 0.99
N PRO A 311 14.50 4.45 0.25
CA PRO A 311 13.44 5.13 -0.52
C PRO A 311 12.45 5.92 0.35
N PHE A 312 12.22 5.49 1.59
CA PHE A 312 11.16 6.04 2.46
C PHE A 312 11.69 7.02 3.52
N ASN A 313 12.85 7.63 3.28
CA ASN A 313 13.41 8.65 4.18
C ASN A 313 12.79 10.03 3.93
N PHE A 314 11.60 10.25 4.48
CA PHE A 314 10.88 11.51 4.36
C PHE A 314 11.58 12.63 5.14
N GLN A 315 11.92 13.71 4.43
CA GLN A 315 12.63 14.85 4.99
C GLN A 315 11.81 16.12 4.83
N HIS A 316 11.95 17.04 5.78
CA HIS A 316 11.25 18.33 5.73
C HIS A 316 11.90 19.34 4.77
N PHE A 317 13.16 19.12 4.35
CA PHE A 317 13.93 20.00 3.45
C PHE A 317 13.84 21.50 3.78
N ASN A 318 13.74 21.83 5.08
CA ASN A 318 13.55 23.19 5.59
C ASN A 318 12.36 23.94 4.97
N LEU A 319 11.26 23.24 4.69
CA LEU A 319 9.99 23.84 4.27
C LEU A 319 9.57 24.94 5.26
N ARG A 320 9.21 26.11 4.73
CA ARG A 320 8.82 27.29 5.54
C ARG A 320 7.33 27.54 5.56
N ASP A 321 6.67 27.36 4.43
CA ASP A 321 5.24 27.52 4.29
C ASP A 321 4.72 26.56 3.23
N ILE A 322 3.46 26.16 3.37
CA ILE A 322 2.74 25.34 2.40
C ILE A 322 1.26 25.72 2.45
N SER A 323 0.68 25.95 1.27
CA SER A 323 -0.74 26.20 1.12
C SER A 323 -1.30 25.46 -0.09
N ILE A 324 -2.57 25.09 0.00
CA ILE A 324 -3.34 24.46 -1.07
C ILE A 324 -4.53 25.37 -1.38
N ASN A 325 -4.63 25.85 -2.62
CA ASN A 325 -5.81 26.57 -3.07
C ASN A 325 -6.78 25.58 -3.73
N ALA A 326 -8.03 25.53 -3.25
CA ALA A 326 -9.11 24.79 -3.87
C ALA A 326 -10.33 25.71 -4.03
N GLY A 327 -10.70 26.00 -5.28
CA GLY A 327 -11.87 26.82 -5.59
C GLY A 327 -11.80 28.25 -5.05
N GLY A 328 -10.60 28.85 -4.97
CA GLY A 328 -10.40 30.20 -4.42
C GLY A 328 -10.27 30.24 -2.90
N VAL A 329 -10.41 29.11 -2.21
CA VAL A 329 -10.20 28.99 -0.76
C VAL A 329 -8.81 28.40 -0.49
N ASN A 330 -8.04 29.01 0.40
CA ASN A 330 -6.74 28.52 0.83
C ASN A 330 -6.87 27.61 2.05
N TYR A 331 -6.15 26.48 2.01
CA TYR A 331 -6.04 25.50 3.07
C TYR A 331 -4.55 25.35 3.45
N PRO A 332 -4.17 25.54 4.73
CA PRO A 332 -5.00 26.10 5.80
C PRO A 332 -5.38 27.58 5.53
N ALA A 333 -6.47 28.05 6.13
CA ALA A 333 -6.90 29.44 5.99
C ALA A 333 -5.91 30.43 6.63
N SER A 334 -5.31 30.04 7.75
CA SER A 334 -4.16 30.73 8.33
C SER A 334 -2.90 29.99 7.89
N PRO A 335 -1.94 30.67 7.22
CA PRO A 335 -0.75 30.04 6.66
C PRO A 335 0.13 29.43 7.76
N TYR A 336 0.98 28.49 7.36
CA TYR A 336 1.98 27.94 8.27
C TYR A 336 3.21 28.86 8.30
N SER A 337 3.88 28.90 9.44
CA SER A 337 5.20 29.52 9.57
C SER A 337 6.11 28.52 10.25
N LEU A 338 6.76 27.71 9.43
CA LEU A 338 7.54 26.56 9.85
C LEU A 338 9.02 26.95 10.01
N ASP A 339 9.58 26.54 11.13
CA ASP A 339 11.00 26.69 11.44
C ASP A 339 11.47 25.45 12.20
N PHE A 340 11.94 24.47 11.42
CA PHE A 340 12.41 23.18 11.91
C PHE A 340 13.61 23.30 12.85
N PRO A 341 14.67 24.09 12.54
CA PRO A 341 15.81 24.27 13.45
C PRO A 341 15.43 24.77 14.85
N ASN A 342 14.42 25.63 14.95
CA ASN A 342 13.97 26.18 16.25
C ASN A 342 12.76 25.44 16.85
N GLY A 343 12.37 24.27 16.32
CA GLY A 343 11.26 23.48 16.87
C GLY A 343 9.86 24.03 16.61
N LYS A 344 9.69 25.01 15.72
CA LYS A 344 8.41 25.67 15.44
C LYS A 344 7.66 24.98 14.31
N TYR A 345 7.14 23.78 14.58
CA TYR A 345 6.34 22.99 13.63
C TYR A 345 5.16 22.27 14.30
N VAL A 346 4.83 22.61 15.55
CA VAL A 346 3.79 21.92 16.33
C VAL A 346 2.41 22.01 15.67
N ARG A 347 2.07 23.15 15.08
CA ARG A 347 0.75 23.35 14.47
C ARG A 347 0.51 22.41 13.28
N ILE A 348 1.46 22.30 12.35
CA ILE A 348 1.28 21.42 11.18
C ILE A 348 1.21 19.94 11.59
N TYR A 349 1.95 19.56 12.65
CA TYR A 349 1.87 18.22 13.22
C TYR A 349 0.50 17.95 13.85
N HIS A 350 -0.03 18.89 14.63
CA HIS A 350 -1.38 18.80 15.22
C HIS A 350 -2.46 18.68 14.13
N ASP A 351 -2.42 19.57 13.13
CA ASP A 351 -3.39 19.59 12.02
C ASP A 351 -3.33 18.28 11.21
N MET A 352 -2.15 17.67 11.07
CA MET A 352 -1.99 16.36 10.46
C MET A 352 -2.69 15.25 11.27
N GLN A 353 -2.49 15.22 12.59
CA GLN A 353 -3.10 14.20 13.46
C GLN A 353 -4.63 14.31 13.48
N GLU A 354 -5.17 15.51 13.62
CA GLU A 354 -6.62 15.80 13.50
C GLU A 354 -7.18 15.36 12.14
N ALA A 355 -6.42 15.55 11.05
CA ALA A 355 -6.87 15.18 9.72
C ALA A 355 -6.87 13.66 9.48
N ILE A 356 -6.03 12.89 10.17
CA ILE A 356 -5.90 11.44 10.01
C ILE A 356 -6.91 10.68 10.88
N GLY A 357 -7.17 11.19 12.09
CA GLY A 357 -8.01 10.59 13.14
C GLY A 357 -9.48 10.35 12.80
#